data_AF-A0A955MTQ2-F1
#
_entry.id   AF-A0A955MTQ2-F1
#
_cell.length_a   1.000
_cell.length_b   1.000
_cell.length_c   1.000
_cell.angle_alpha   90.00
_cell.angle_beta   90.00
_cell.angle_gamma   90.00
#
_symmetry.space_group_name_H-M   'P 1'
#
loop_
_entity.id
_entity.type
_entity.pdbx_description
1 polymer ?
#
loop_
_entity_poly.entity_id
_entity_poly.type
_entity_poly.pdbx_seq_one_letter_code
_entity_poly.pdbx_strand_id
1 'polypeptide(L)'
;TKLLKEIDELETPDSTLVQVALSGLLPAAEHAELVQLGRVLESRFLYSRLETGGLRPSPSDEDWVAELPMGVLRETGRRLKDLADPGFAGARPQGASPEMASRALLELYAVVTEVGE
;
A
#
# COMPACT_ATOMS: atom_id res chain seq x y z
N THR A 1 -7.19 7.38 11.94
CA THR A 1 -8.25 6.62 11.22
C THR A 1 -9.09 5.75 12.17
N LYS A 2 -10.37 5.50 11.83
CA LYS A 2 -11.34 4.70 12.63
C LYS A 2 -10.80 3.31 13.01
N LEU A 3 -10.09 2.65 12.09
CA LEU A 3 -9.54 1.31 12.29
C LEU A 3 -8.46 1.24 13.38
N LEU A 4 -7.56 2.24 13.45
CA LEU A 4 -6.56 2.31 14.52
C LEU A 4 -7.21 2.38 15.91
N LYS A 5 -8.30 3.16 16.03
CA LYS A 5 -9.06 3.27 17.28
C LYS A 5 -9.72 1.95 17.68
N GLU A 6 -10.31 1.24 16.72
CA GLU A 6 -10.91 -0.08 16.95
C GLU A 6 -9.87 -1.11 17.41
N ILE A 7 -8.67 -1.08 16.83
CA ILE A 7 -7.56 -1.94 17.24
C ILE A 7 -7.06 -1.57 18.64
N ASP A 8 -7.02 -0.29 18.96
CA ASP A 8 -6.58 0.20 20.27
C ASP A 8 -7.56 -0.15 21.41
N GLU A 9 -8.83 -0.36 21.07
CA GLU A 9 -9.89 -0.75 22.01
C GLU A 9 -9.95 -2.26 22.26
N LEU A 10 -9.17 -3.08 21.54
CA LEU A 10 -9.09 -4.53 21.78
C LEU A 10 -8.42 -4.84 23.12
N GLU A 11 -9.14 -5.61 23.95
CA GLU A 11 -8.67 -6.10 25.24
C GLU A 11 -7.66 -7.23 25.07
N THR A 12 -6.70 -7.35 26.01
CA THR A 12 -5.71 -8.45 26.07
C THR A 12 -4.90 -8.68 24.79
N PRO A 13 -4.29 -7.64 24.19
CA PRO A 13 -3.66 -7.76 22.88
C PRO A 13 -2.42 -8.69 22.90
N ASP A 14 -1.71 -8.75 24.03
CA ASP A 14 -0.54 -9.60 24.30
C ASP A 14 -0.84 -11.11 24.29
N SER A 15 -2.12 -11.50 24.32
CA SER A 15 -2.57 -12.89 24.17
C SER A 15 -3.51 -13.10 22.98
N THR A 16 -3.67 -12.08 22.14
CA THR A 16 -4.61 -12.08 21.01
C THR A 16 -3.87 -12.27 19.70
N LEU A 17 -4.40 -13.14 18.83
CA LEU A 17 -3.98 -13.27 17.44
C LEU A 17 -4.91 -12.43 16.57
N VAL A 18 -4.36 -11.55 15.74
CA VAL A 18 -5.16 -10.66 14.89
C VAL A 18 -4.80 -10.79 13.41
N GLN A 19 -5.81 -10.85 12.55
CA GLN A 19 -5.66 -10.74 11.10
C GLN A 19 -6.50 -9.56 10.61
N VAL A 20 -5.87 -8.66 9.87
CA VAL A 20 -6.51 -7.49 9.28
C VAL A 20 -6.36 -7.60 7.76
N ALA A 21 -7.48 -7.73 7.05
CA ALA A 21 -7.51 -7.76 5.59
C ALA A 21 -8.17 -6.48 5.08
N LEU A 22 -7.41 -5.69 4.30
CA LEU A 22 -7.87 -4.42 3.74
C LEU A 22 -8.07 -4.55 2.23
N SER A 23 -9.16 -3.97 1.77
CA SER A 23 -9.53 -3.94 0.35
C SER A 23 -10.20 -2.63 -0.03
N GLY A 24 -10.01 -2.19 -1.27
CA GLY A 24 -10.61 -0.97 -1.79
C GLY A 24 -9.56 -0.01 -2.34
N LEU A 25 -9.91 1.28 -2.38
CA LEU A 25 -9.02 2.33 -2.85
C LEU A 25 -8.26 2.93 -1.67
N LEU A 26 -6.95 3.04 -1.81
CA LEU A 26 -6.06 3.71 -0.86
C LEU A 26 -5.48 4.95 -1.55
N PRO A 27 -5.83 6.16 -1.08
CA PRO A 27 -5.13 7.36 -1.48
C PRO A 27 -3.64 7.25 -1.15
N ALA A 28 -2.78 7.70 -2.04
CA ALA A 28 -1.33 7.63 -1.86
C ALA A 28 -0.89 8.35 -0.58
N ALA A 29 -1.53 9.50 -0.28
CA ALA A 29 -1.31 10.26 0.95
C ALA A 29 -1.60 9.47 2.24
N GLU A 30 -2.49 8.47 2.18
CA GLU A 30 -2.85 7.63 3.33
C GLU A 30 -1.91 6.42 3.51
N HIS A 31 -0.91 6.25 2.64
CA HIS A 31 0.07 5.17 2.76
C HIS A 31 0.82 5.20 4.10
N ALA A 32 1.14 6.39 4.62
CA ALA A 32 1.77 6.53 5.94
C ALA A 32 0.88 5.98 7.08
N GLU A 33 -0.44 6.11 6.98
CA GLU A 33 -1.37 5.54 7.95
C GLU A 33 -1.40 4.01 7.87
N LEU A 34 -1.28 3.43 6.68
CA LEU A 34 -1.17 1.98 6.48
C LEU A 34 0.11 1.42 7.09
N VAL A 35 1.24 2.12 6.93
CA VAL A 35 2.51 1.75 7.57
C VAL A 35 2.38 1.82 9.10
N GLN A 36 1.76 2.88 9.62
CA GLN A 36 1.54 3.04 11.05
C GLN A 36 0.64 1.94 11.62
N LEU A 37 -0.41 1.56 10.90
CA LEU A 37 -1.28 0.43 11.26
C LEU A 37 -0.49 -0.87 11.40
N GLY A 38 0.38 -1.17 10.43
CA GLY A 38 1.27 -2.34 10.50
C GLY A 38 2.13 -2.33 11.76
N ARG A 39 2.75 -1.20 12.08
CA ARG A 39 3.58 -1.04 13.30
C ARG A 39 2.78 -1.24 14.59
N VAL A 40 1.57 -0.72 14.68
CA VAL A 40 0.70 -0.89 15.85
C VAL A 40 0.31 -2.36 16.03
N LEU A 41 -0.06 -3.03 14.94
CA LEU A 41 -0.40 -4.45 14.95
C LEU A 41 0.78 -5.34 15.36
N GLU A 42 1.98 -5.07 14.86
CA GLU A 42 3.19 -5.83 15.19
C GLU A 42 3.67 -5.62 16.63
N SER A 43 3.52 -4.41 17.17
CA SER A 43 4.02 -4.07 18.51
C SER A 43 3.10 -4.50 19.64
N ARG A 44 1.79 -4.60 19.38
CA ARG A 44 0.78 -4.76 20.43
C ARG A 44 0.28 -6.20 20.57
N PHE A 45 0.22 -6.96 19.48
CA PHE A 45 -0.40 -8.29 19.47
C PHE A 45 0.61 -9.42 19.58
N LEU A 46 0.19 -10.54 20.17
CA LEU A 46 1.01 -11.77 20.19
C LEU A 46 1.40 -12.22 18.78
N TYR A 47 0.45 -12.09 17.86
CA TYR A 47 0.65 -12.31 16.44
C TYR A 47 -0.26 -11.37 15.67
N SER A 48 0.29 -10.79 14.61
CA SER A 48 -0.50 -10.01 13.66
C SER A 48 -0.19 -10.39 12.23
N ARG A 49 -1.21 -10.27 11.39
CA ARG A 49 -1.10 -10.41 9.94
C ARG A 49 -1.90 -9.31 9.27
N LEU A 50 -1.21 -8.46 8.51
CA LEU A 50 -1.82 -7.41 7.71
C LEU A 50 -1.81 -7.82 6.22
N GLU A 51 -2.98 -7.96 5.64
CA GLU A 51 -3.18 -8.31 4.23
C GLU A 51 -3.68 -7.09 3.45
N THR A 52 -2.82 -6.56 2.57
CA THR A 52 -3.10 -5.35 1.78
C THR A 52 -3.29 -5.64 0.30
N GLY A 53 -3.30 -6.91 -0.10
CA GLY A 53 -3.42 -7.32 -1.51
C GLY A 53 -4.72 -6.88 -2.18
N GLY A 54 -5.78 -6.59 -1.40
CA GLY A 54 -7.03 -6.03 -1.90
C GLY A 54 -7.03 -4.52 -2.09
N LEU A 55 -5.97 -3.82 -1.63
CA LEU A 55 -5.85 -2.37 -1.81
C LEU A 55 -5.36 -2.06 -3.23
N ARG A 56 -5.90 -0.97 -3.76
CA ARG A 56 -5.53 -0.39 -5.04
C ARG A 56 -5.26 1.10 -4.83
N PRO A 57 -4.31 1.70 -5.57
CA PRO A 57 -4.15 3.15 -5.55
C PRO A 57 -5.47 3.82 -5.93
N SER A 58 -5.78 4.94 -5.28
CA SER A 58 -6.91 5.77 -5.70
C SER A 58 -6.65 6.36 -7.10
N PRO A 59 -7.59 6.26 -8.05
CA PRO A 59 -7.43 6.80 -9.41
C PRO A 59 -7.22 8.33 -9.42
N SER A 60 -7.73 9.02 -8.41
CA SER A 60 -7.57 10.47 -8.25
C SER A 60 -6.12 10.88 -7.93
N ASP A 61 -5.30 9.97 -7.41
CA ASP A 61 -3.88 10.23 -7.14
C ASP A 61 -2.99 9.86 -8.31
N GLU A 62 -3.49 9.16 -9.33
CA GLU A 62 -2.64 8.58 -10.38
C GLU A 62 -1.84 9.59 -11.24
N ASP A 63 -2.08 10.89 -11.10
CA ASP A 63 -1.33 11.96 -11.74
C ASP A 63 0.03 12.24 -11.07
N TRP A 64 0.29 11.80 -9.83
CA TRP A 64 1.58 12.02 -9.15
C TRP A 64 2.77 11.40 -9.90
N VAL A 65 2.53 10.29 -10.63
CA VAL A 65 3.55 9.65 -11.46
C VAL A 65 4.02 10.59 -12.56
N ALA A 66 3.14 11.45 -13.10
CA ALA A 66 3.50 12.43 -14.12
C ALA A 66 4.35 13.59 -13.56
N GLU A 67 4.27 13.84 -12.26
CA GLU A 67 5.01 14.89 -11.55
C GLU A 67 6.45 14.47 -11.22
N LEU A 68 6.74 13.16 -11.16
CA LEU A 68 8.10 12.63 -10.92
C LEU A 68 9.11 13.16 -11.92
N PRO A 69 10.38 13.45 -11.57
CA PRO A 69 11.39 13.84 -12.54
C PRO A 69 11.49 12.84 -13.72
N MET A 70 11.69 13.35 -14.94
CA MET A 70 11.88 12.49 -16.11
C MET A 70 13.07 11.56 -15.88
N GLY A 71 12.88 10.27 -16.14
CA GLY A 71 13.91 9.25 -15.96
C GLY A 71 13.35 7.94 -15.43
N VAL A 72 14.21 7.17 -14.78
CA VAL A 72 13.92 5.80 -14.34
C VAL A 72 12.74 5.74 -13.37
N LEU A 73 12.61 6.71 -12.45
CA LEU A 73 11.51 6.72 -11.46
C LEU A 73 10.15 6.92 -12.12
N ARG A 74 10.01 7.90 -13.01
CA ARG A 74 8.77 8.17 -13.76
C ARG A 74 8.37 6.96 -14.60
N GLU A 75 9.31 6.35 -15.33
CA GLU A 75 9.02 5.17 -16.16
C GLU A 75 8.68 3.94 -15.31
N THR A 76 9.33 3.78 -14.15
CA THR A 76 8.99 2.71 -13.20
C THR A 76 7.58 2.88 -12.67
N GLY A 77 7.21 4.09 -12.24
CA GLY A 77 5.85 4.38 -11.77
C GLY A 77 4.79 4.12 -12.85
N ARG A 78 5.06 4.51 -14.10
CA ARG A 78 4.16 4.25 -15.23
C ARG A 78 3.98 2.75 -15.49
N ARG A 79 5.08 1.98 -15.48
CA ARG A 79 5.01 0.52 -15.64
C ARG A 79 4.29 -0.17 -14.49
N LEU A 80 4.55 0.24 -13.26
CA LEU A 80 3.86 -0.32 -12.09
C LEU A 80 2.36 -0.04 -12.15
N LYS A 81 1.96 1.15 -12.62
CA LYS A 81 0.57 1.50 -12.88
C LYS A 81 -0.08 0.56 -13.91
N ASP A 82 0.56 0.37 -15.06
CA ASP A 82 0.07 -0.56 -16.08
C ASP A 82 -0.05 -1.99 -15.52
N LEU A 83 0.93 -2.46 -14.75
CA LEU A 83 0.92 -3.81 -14.17
C LEU A 83 -0.11 -4.00 -13.06
N ALA A 84 -0.43 -2.92 -12.31
CA ALA A 84 -1.40 -2.90 -11.23
C ALA A 84 -2.86 -2.95 -11.73
N ASP A 85 -3.12 -2.46 -12.95
CA ASP A 85 -4.42 -2.56 -13.60
C ASP A 85 -4.77 -4.04 -13.87
N PRO A 86 -5.83 -4.61 -13.27
CA PRO A 86 -6.27 -5.97 -13.55
C PRO A 86 -6.63 -6.19 -15.03
N GLY A 87 -7.13 -5.15 -15.70
CA GLY A 87 -7.51 -5.14 -17.11
C GLY A 87 -6.34 -5.03 -18.08
N PHE A 88 -5.10 -4.90 -17.59
CA PHE A 88 -3.94 -4.76 -18.46
C PHE A 88 -3.76 -5.99 -19.36
N ALA A 89 -3.84 -5.74 -20.67
CA ALA A 89 -3.76 -6.74 -21.73
C ALA A 89 -2.32 -7.09 -22.14
N GLY A 90 -1.32 -6.40 -21.59
CA GLY A 90 0.09 -6.67 -21.87
C GLY A 90 0.67 -7.86 -21.09
N ALA A 91 1.88 -8.27 -21.46
CA ALA A 91 2.59 -9.34 -20.77
C ALA A 91 3.07 -8.86 -19.39
N ARG A 92 2.65 -9.57 -18.34
CA ARG A 92 3.16 -9.35 -16.98
C ARG A 92 4.43 -10.20 -16.78
N PRO A 93 5.52 -9.61 -16.23
CA PRO A 93 6.69 -10.38 -15.82
C PRO A 93 6.35 -11.47 -14.80
N GLN A 94 7.17 -12.52 -14.72
CA GLN A 94 6.97 -13.59 -13.73
C GLN A 94 7.00 -13.01 -12.31
N GLY A 95 5.96 -13.28 -11.52
CA GLY A 95 5.82 -12.77 -10.15
C GLY A 95 5.21 -11.36 -10.02
N ALA A 96 4.99 -10.64 -11.13
CA ALA A 96 4.34 -9.33 -11.14
C ALA A 96 2.81 -9.45 -11.19
N SER A 97 2.20 -9.98 -10.13
CA SER A 97 0.74 -9.97 -10.01
C SER A 97 0.21 -8.53 -9.88
N PRO A 98 -1.06 -8.25 -10.24
CA PRO A 98 -1.66 -6.93 -10.06
C PRO A 98 -1.55 -6.41 -8.61
N GLU A 99 -1.64 -7.31 -7.63
CA GLU A 99 -1.51 -7.00 -6.21
C GLU A 99 -0.07 -6.59 -5.86
N MET A 100 0.92 -7.33 -6.38
CA MET A 100 2.33 -7.02 -6.18
C MET A 100 2.70 -5.67 -6.81
N ALA A 101 2.19 -5.39 -8.02
CA ALA A 101 2.39 -4.13 -8.69
C ALA A 101 1.71 -2.96 -7.96
N SER A 102 0.49 -3.17 -7.45
CA SER A 102 -0.23 -2.17 -6.64
C SER A 102 0.55 -1.82 -5.37
N ARG A 103 1.09 -2.83 -4.68
CA ARG A 103 1.93 -2.65 -3.50
C ARG A 103 3.21 -1.89 -3.85
N ALA A 104 3.93 -2.31 -4.89
CA ALA A 104 5.17 -1.65 -5.31
C ALA A 104 4.93 -0.19 -5.73
N LEU A 105 3.78 0.13 -6.33
CA LEU A 105 3.42 1.49 -6.69
C LEU A 105 3.20 2.39 -5.46
N LEU A 106 2.56 1.86 -4.42
CA LEU A 106 2.40 2.55 -3.13
C LEU A 106 3.75 2.75 -2.42
N GLU A 107 4.63 1.74 -2.45
CA GLU A 107 5.99 1.85 -1.90
C GLU A 107 6.83 2.90 -2.65
N LEU A 108 6.71 2.97 -3.99
CA LEU A 108 7.38 4.00 -4.79
C LEU A 108 6.92 5.41 -4.42
N TYR A 109 5.61 5.61 -4.18
CA TYR A 109 5.09 6.89 -3.71
C TYR A 109 5.74 7.31 -2.40
N ALA A 110 5.80 6.39 -1.42
CA ALA A 110 6.40 6.65 -0.11
C ALA A 110 7.85 7.12 -0.22
N VAL A 111 8.66 6.44 -1.04
CA VAL A 111 10.06 6.81 -1.28
C VAL A 111 10.18 8.19 -1.89
N VAL A 112 9.31 8.55 -2.84
CA VAL A 112 9.35 9.87 -3.49
C VAL A 112 8.96 10.97 -2.52
N THR A 113 7.95 10.75 -1.66
CA THR A 113 7.53 11.73 -0.67
C THR A 113 8.59 11.92 0.43
N GLU A 114 9.26 10.87 0.87
CA GLU A 114 10.34 10.96 1.88
C GLU A 114 11.57 11.72 1.37
N VAL A 115 11.87 11.66 0.07
CA VAL A 115 13.01 12.37 -0.54
C VAL A 115 12.67 13.83 -0.89
N GLY A 116 11.38 14.18 -0.91
CA GLY A 116 10.89 15.53 -1.18
C GLY A 116 10.82 16.44 0.05
N GLU A 117 10.95 15.89 1.26
CA GLU A 117 11.08 16.62 2.54
C GLU A 117 12.55 16.90 2.91
#